data_AF-Q0FWV6-F1
#
_entry.id   AF-Q0FWV6-F1
#
_cell.length_a   1.000
_cell.length_b   1.000
_cell.length_c   1.000
_cell.angle_alpha   90.00
_cell.angle_beta   90.00
_cell.angle_gamma   90.00
#
_symmetry.space_group_name_H-M   'P 1'
#
loop_
_entity.id
_entity.type
_entity.pdbx_description
1 polymer ?
#
loop_
_entity_poly.entity_id
_entity_poly.type
_entity_poly.pdbx_seq_one_letter_code
_entity_poly.pdbx_strand_id
1 'polypeptide(L)'
;MRDWIARGAPYEEMEAPGLANAIERALASRATVLLDTPLGPLDPALGERRAFAVWIELPLDVALARKLTQLNDSVPNGQEPRFLRWLGGYLTAYQDFVHHACQIQRQRLRSRSDCEIDGTIPAESALTDLIPRMSAATNHEN
;
A
#
# COMPACT_ATOMS: atom_id res chain seq x y z
N MET A 1 -6.59 -0.86 -17.26
CA MET A 1 -6.86 -1.15 -15.84
C MET A 1 -7.68 -2.42 -15.67
N ARG A 2 -8.93 -2.51 -16.14
CA ARG A 2 -9.77 -3.72 -16.01
C ARG A 2 -9.11 -4.98 -16.59
N ASP A 3 -8.61 -4.89 -17.83
CA ASP A 3 -7.88 -5.98 -18.48
C ASP A 3 -6.64 -6.41 -17.68
N TRP A 4 -5.80 -5.45 -17.29
CA TRP A 4 -4.60 -5.70 -16.48
C TRP A 4 -4.92 -6.42 -15.16
N ILE A 5 -5.97 -5.97 -14.45
CA ILE A 5 -6.46 -6.64 -13.23
C ILE A 5 -6.97 -8.05 -13.54
N ALA A 6 -7.75 -8.23 -14.61
CA ALA A 6 -8.28 -9.53 -15.02
C ALA A 6 -7.19 -10.54 -15.37
N ARG A 7 -6.02 -10.07 -15.83
CA ARG A 7 -4.80 -10.88 -16.05
C ARG A 7 -4.00 -11.14 -14.77
N GLY A 8 -4.56 -10.84 -13.60
CA GLY A 8 -3.90 -11.05 -12.30
C GLY A 8 -2.93 -9.93 -11.91
N ALA A 9 -3.07 -8.75 -12.52
CA ALA A 9 -2.25 -7.58 -12.27
C ALA A 9 -0.74 -7.89 -12.42
N PRO A 10 -0.22 -8.17 -13.62
CA PRO A 10 1.21 -8.41 -13.83
C PRO A 10 2.03 -7.16 -13.47
N TYR A 11 2.65 -7.17 -12.30
CA TYR A 11 3.37 -6.02 -11.74
C TYR A 11 4.60 -5.66 -12.56
N GLU A 12 5.22 -6.63 -13.22
CA GLU A 12 6.34 -6.46 -14.14
C GLU A 12 6.03 -5.54 -15.33
N GLU A 13 4.75 -5.32 -15.66
CA GLU A 13 4.32 -4.37 -16.68
C GLU A 13 4.25 -2.92 -16.15
N MET A 14 4.45 -2.70 -14.86
CA MET A 14 4.43 -1.37 -14.25
C MET A 14 5.79 -0.70 -14.34
N GLU A 15 5.83 0.44 -15.01
CA GLU A 15 7.02 1.29 -15.07
C GLU A 15 6.94 2.40 -14.01
N ALA A 16 7.93 2.45 -13.13
CA ALA A 16 8.06 3.52 -12.12
C ALA A 16 9.50 4.09 -12.06
N PRO A 17 10.06 4.59 -13.18
CA PRO A 17 11.44 5.06 -13.23
C PRO A 17 11.73 6.20 -12.26
N GLY A 18 10.73 7.04 -11.97
CA GLY A 18 10.86 8.11 -10.97
C GLY A 18 11.09 7.57 -9.56
N LEU A 19 10.39 6.50 -9.17
CA LEU A 19 10.54 5.86 -7.87
C LEU A 19 11.89 5.12 -7.77
N ALA A 20 12.26 4.37 -8.82
CA ALA A 20 13.55 3.69 -8.88
C ALA A 20 14.73 4.66 -8.68
N ASN A 21 14.72 5.77 -9.43
CA ASN A 21 15.73 6.82 -9.30
C ASN A 21 15.73 7.49 -7.90
N ALA A 22 14.57 7.61 -7.26
CA ALA A 22 14.46 8.17 -5.91
C ALA A 22 15.06 7.23 -4.86
N ILE A 23 14.79 5.92 -4.97
CA ILE A 23 15.37 4.88 -4.13
C ILE A 23 16.91 4.90 -4.28
N GLU A 24 17.42 4.89 -5.50
CA GLU A 24 18.87 4.91 -5.75
C GLU A 24 19.56 6.13 -5.13
N ARG A 25 18.99 7.32 -5.29
CA ARG A 25 19.53 8.55 -4.68
C ARG A 25 19.53 8.48 -3.15
N ALA A 26 18.47 7.96 -2.55
CA ALA A 26 18.36 7.84 -1.09
C ALA A 26 19.34 6.80 -0.53
N LEU A 27 19.54 5.69 -1.23
CA LEU A 27 20.52 4.68 -0.83
C LEU A 27 21.96 5.19 -1.01
N ALA A 28 22.24 5.96 -2.07
CA ALA A 28 23.55 6.58 -2.27
C ALA A 28 23.92 7.57 -1.15
N SER A 29 22.93 8.21 -0.51
CA SER A 29 23.14 9.06 0.67
C SER A 29 23.10 8.30 2.01
N ARG A 30 23.01 6.97 1.99
CA ARG A 30 22.85 6.09 3.17
C ARG A 30 21.62 6.43 4.01
N ALA A 31 20.57 6.98 3.39
CA ALA A 31 19.31 7.22 4.08
C ALA A 31 18.51 5.92 4.25
N THR A 32 17.78 5.81 5.36
CA THR A 32 16.73 4.81 5.50
C THR A 32 15.56 5.17 4.58
N VAL A 33 15.10 4.23 3.77
CA VAL A 33 13.97 4.43 2.85
C VAL A 33 12.76 3.70 3.39
N LEU A 34 11.68 4.43 3.65
CA LEU A 34 10.36 3.86 3.91
C LEU A 34 9.51 4.02 2.64
N LEU A 35 8.97 2.91 2.14
CA LEU A 35 8.14 2.89 0.95
C LEU A 35 6.72 2.48 1.32
N ASP A 36 5.76 3.35 1.03
CA ASP A 36 4.34 3.02 0.98
C ASP A 36 3.96 2.85 -0.49
N THR A 37 3.88 1.59 -0.93
CA THR A 37 3.54 1.23 -2.31
C THR A 37 2.50 0.10 -2.32
N PRO A 38 1.51 0.14 -3.24
CA PRO A 38 0.53 -0.94 -3.41
C PRO A 38 1.15 -2.26 -3.88
N LEU A 39 2.41 -2.26 -4.35
CA LEU A 39 3.08 -3.45 -4.88
C LEU A 39 4.06 -4.08 -3.87
N GLY A 40 4.32 -3.41 -2.76
CA GLY A 40 5.19 -3.88 -1.68
C GLY A 40 6.54 -4.43 -2.18
N PRO A 41 6.98 -5.62 -1.73
CA PRO A 41 8.25 -6.21 -2.14
C PRO A 41 8.30 -6.66 -3.60
N LEU A 42 7.17 -6.63 -4.32
CA LEU A 42 7.11 -6.95 -5.75
C LEU A 42 7.12 -5.71 -6.63
N ASP A 43 7.35 -4.52 -6.07
CA ASP A 43 7.44 -3.29 -6.84
C ASP A 43 8.65 -3.34 -7.79
N PRO A 44 8.47 -3.19 -9.12
CA PRO A 44 9.58 -3.20 -10.07
C PRO A 44 10.65 -2.13 -9.78
N ALA A 45 10.29 -1.04 -9.09
CA ALA A 45 11.23 0.00 -8.70
C ALA A 45 12.30 -0.48 -7.71
N LEU A 46 12.07 -1.61 -7.02
CA LEU A 46 13.07 -2.24 -6.16
C LEU A 46 14.14 -2.99 -6.95
N GLY A 47 13.83 -3.44 -8.18
CA GLY A 47 14.69 -4.36 -8.93
C GLY A 47 15.03 -5.61 -8.10
N GLU A 48 16.31 -5.96 -8.03
CA GLU A 48 16.81 -7.11 -7.25
C GLU A 48 17.00 -6.81 -5.75
N ARG A 49 16.57 -5.64 -5.26
CA ARG A 49 16.79 -5.25 -3.86
C ARG A 49 15.79 -5.94 -2.94
N ARG A 50 16.32 -6.53 -1.87
CA ARG A 50 15.50 -6.97 -0.75
C ARG A 50 15.05 -5.76 0.07
N ALA A 51 13.77 -5.71 0.40
CA ALA A 51 13.22 -4.77 1.38
C ALA A 51 12.59 -5.57 2.52
N PHE A 52 12.71 -5.08 3.74
CA PHE A 52 11.88 -5.58 4.85
C PHE A 52 10.44 -5.12 4.62
N ALA A 53 9.56 -6.05 4.30
CA ALA A 53 8.18 -5.77 3.90
C ALA A 53 7.18 -6.06 5.02
N VAL A 54 6.26 -5.12 5.22
CA VAL A 54 5.21 -5.20 6.24
C VAL A 54 3.86 -5.26 5.55
N TRP A 55 3.09 -6.32 5.82
CA TRP A 55 1.68 -6.41 5.39
C TRP A 55 0.77 -5.86 6.48
N ILE A 56 -0.14 -4.96 6.10
CA ILE A 56 -1.20 -4.46 7.00
C ILE A 56 -2.46 -5.27 6.70
N GLU A 57 -2.80 -6.23 7.56
CA GLU A 57 -4.03 -7.00 7.40
C GLU A 57 -5.20 -6.17 7.92
N LEU A 58 -6.07 -5.77 7.00
CA LEU A 58 -7.27 -4.99 7.31
C LEU A 58 -8.44 -5.49 6.45
N PRO A 59 -9.60 -5.82 7.04
CA PRO A 59 -10.80 -6.10 6.27
C PRO A 59 -11.15 -4.95 5.31
N LEU A 60 -11.48 -5.27 4.07
CA LEU A 60 -11.64 -4.26 3.01
C LEU A 60 -12.85 -3.35 3.22
N ASP A 61 -13.87 -3.82 3.93
CA ASP A 61 -15.03 -3.04 4.36
C ASP A 61 -14.64 -1.99 5.41
N VAL A 62 -13.81 -2.38 6.39
CA VAL A 62 -13.25 -1.45 7.39
C VAL A 62 -12.33 -0.43 6.71
N ALA A 63 -11.49 -0.87 5.76
CA ALA A 63 -10.63 0.01 4.99
C ALA A 63 -11.45 1.04 4.16
N LEU A 64 -12.50 0.57 3.49
CA LEU A 64 -13.41 1.41 2.73
C LEU A 64 -14.11 2.43 3.66
N ALA A 65 -14.66 1.99 4.78
CA ALA A 65 -15.34 2.86 5.73
C ALA A 65 -14.41 3.98 6.23
N ARG A 66 -13.18 3.64 6.66
CA ARG A 66 -12.17 4.62 7.09
C ARG A 66 -11.82 5.60 5.97
N LYS A 67 -11.68 5.12 4.73
CA LYS A 67 -11.36 5.98 3.59
C LYS A 67 -12.51 6.94 3.29
N LEU A 68 -13.75 6.47 3.34
CA LEU A 68 -14.94 7.31 3.15
C LEU A 68 -15.07 8.38 4.23
N THR A 69 -14.85 8.03 5.50
CA THR A 69 -14.79 9.01 6.60
C THR A 69 -13.71 10.05 6.36
N GLN A 70 -12.47 9.62 6.07
CA GLN A 70 -11.36 10.55 5.78
C GLN A 70 -11.70 11.52 4.64
N LEU A 71 -12.28 11.02 3.56
CA LEU A 71 -12.63 11.83 2.40
C LEU A 71 -13.76 12.81 2.71
N ASN A 72 -14.77 12.36 3.45
CA ASN A 72 -15.87 13.20 3.92
C ASN A 72 -15.37 14.36 4.80
N ASP A 73 -14.50 14.05 5.76
CA ASP A 73 -13.97 15.04 6.71
C ASP A 73 -13.05 16.06 6.03
N SER A 74 -12.57 15.74 4.82
CA SER A 74 -11.73 16.62 4.00
C SER A 74 -12.53 17.50 3.03
N VAL A 75 -13.87 17.41 3.00
CA VAL A 75 -14.70 18.19 2.07
C VAL A 75 -14.78 19.65 2.52
N PRO A 76 -14.35 20.62 1.70
CA PRO A 76 -14.53 22.03 2.02
C PRO A 76 -16.02 22.42 2.01
N ASN A 77 -16.42 23.31 2.92
CA ASN A 77 -17.78 23.84 2.99
C ASN A 77 -18.27 24.33 1.61
N GLY A 78 -19.49 23.93 1.22
CA GLY A 78 -20.10 24.30 -0.06
C GLY A 78 -19.69 23.42 -1.24
N GLN A 79 -18.83 22.42 -1.05
CA GLN A 79 -18.44 21.45 -2.09
C GLN A 79 -19.15 20.10 -1.95
N GLU A 80 -20.13 19.97 -1.05
CA GLU A 80 -20.86 18.74 -0.76
C GLU A 80 -21.53 18.16 -2.02
N PRO A 81 -22.22 18.94 -2.88
CA PRO A 81 -22.83 18.39 -4.10
C PRO A 81 -21.80 17.81 -5.09
N ARG A 82 -20.61 18.41 -5.15
CA ARG A 82 -19.51 17.91 -5.99
C ARG A 82 -18.94 16.62 -5.41
N PHE A 83 -18.74 16.57 -4.10
CA PHE A 83 -18.29 15.39 -3.39
C PHE A 83 -19.24 14.21 -3.59
N LEU A 84 -20.56 14.40 -3.44
CA LEU A 84 -21.55 13.33 -3.63
C LEU A 84 -21.50 12.73 -5.04
N ARG A 85 -21.32 13.57 -6.07
CA ARG A 85 -21.17 13.09 -7.46
C ARG A 85 -19.89 12.26 -7.63
N TRP A 86 -18.78 12.74 -7.07
CA TRP A 86 -17.51 12.02 -7.10
C TRP A 86 -17.61 10.69 -6.33
N LEU A 87 -18.26 10.69 -5.18
CA LEU A 87 -18.45 9.52 -4.32
C LEU A 87 -19.18 8.39 -5.06
N GLY A 88 -20.22 8.70 -5.83
CA GLY A 88 -20.90 7.71 -6.67
C GLY A 88 -19.96 7.05 -7.69
N GLY A 89 -19.09 7.82 -8.33
CA GLY A 89 -18.06 7.30 -9.23
C GLY A 89 -16.99 6.47 -8.51
N TYR A 90 -16.57 6.92 -7.32
CA TYR A 90 -15.61 6.19 -6.48
C TYR A 90 -16.15 4.81 -6.06
N LEU A 91 -17.40 4.74 -5.58
CA LEU A 91 -18.01 3.48 -5.17
C LEU A 91 -18.23 2.54 -6.36
N THR A 92 -18.60 3.09 -7.52
CA THR A 92 -18.67 2.32 -8.77
C THR A 92 -17.30 1.73 -9.12
N ALA A 93 -16.23 2.54 -9.11
CA ALA A 93 -14.87 2.07 -9.34
C ALA A 93 -14.41 1.02 -8.30
N TYR A 94 -14.84 1.17 -7.04
CA TYR A 94 -14.52 0.22 -5.98
C TYR A 94 -15.07 -1.16 -6.28
N GLN A 95 -16.36 -1.22 -6.62
CA GLN A 95 -17.04 -2.46 -7.01
C GLN A 95 -16.49 -3.03 -8.32
N ASP A 96 -16.17 -2.15 -9.26
CA ASP A 96 -15.73 -2.53 -10.59
C ASP A 96 -14.34 -3.16 -10.63
N PHE A 97 -13.37 -2.61 -9.89
CA PHE A 97 -11.99 -3.07 -10.00
C PHE A 97 -11.11 -2.87 -8.76
N VAL A 98 -11.35 -1.89 -7.88
CA VAL A 98 -10.46 -1.67 -6.71
C VAL A 98 -10.55 -2.84 -5.74
N HIS A 99 -11.76 -3.33 -5.43
CA HIS A 99 -11.92 -4.47 -4.51
C HIS A 99 -11.15 -5.70 -5.01
N HIS A 100 -11.24 -6.00 -6.31
CA HIS A 100 -10.51 -7.13 -6.90
C HIS A 100 -8.99 -6.90 -6.92
N ALA A 101 -8.53 -5.67 -7.20
CA ALA A 101 -7.11 -5.31 -7.10
C ALA A 101 -6.57 -5.54 -5.68
N CYS A 102 -7.31 -5.14 -4.64
CA CYS A 102 -6.92 -5.39 -3.24
C CYS A 102 -6.87 -6.89 -2.90
N GLN A 103 -7.77 -7.70 -3.45
CA GLN A 103 -7.71 -9.16 -3.29
C GLN A 103 -6.46 -9.75 -3.94
N ILE A 104 -6.10 -9.30 -5.15
CA ILE A 104 -4.87 -9.73 -5.83
C ILE A 104 -3.63 -9.31 -5.02
N GLN A 105 -3.60 -8.08 -4.50
CA GLN A 105 -2.53 -7.63 -3.61
C GLN A 105 -2.38 -8.56 -2.41
N ARG A 106 -3.48 -8.87 -1.70
CA ARG A 106 -3.44 -9.80 -0.57
C ARG A 106 -2.90 -11.18 -0.96
N GLN A 107 -3.34 -11.72 -2.10
CA GLN A 107 -2.88 -13.02 -2.60
C GLN A 107 -1.40 -13.03 -2.97
N ARG A 108 -0.89 -11.95 -3.57
CA ARG A 108 0.49 -11.86 -4.07
C ARG A 108 1.50 -11.43 -3.02
N LEU A 109 1.09 -10.56 -2.09
CA LEU A 109 1.99 -9.83 -1.19
C LEU A 109 2.03 -10.38 0.21
N ARG A 110 0.90 -10.85 0.75
CA ARG A 110 0.82 -11.25 2.18
C ARG A 110 1.89 -12.27 2.57
N SER A 111 2.05 -13.33 1.77
CA SER A 111 3.04 -14.39 2.02
C SER A 111 4.49 -14.00 1.69
N ARG A 112 4.69 -12.84 1.07
CA ARG A 112 6.00 -12.30 0.70
C ARG A 112 6.48 -11.20 1.65
N SER A 113 5.63 -10.74 2.55
CA SER A 113 6.00 -9.81 3.61
C SER A 113 6.72 -10.53 4.74
N ASP A 114 7.73 -9.90 5.32
CA ASP A 114 8.48 -10.43 6.47
C ASP A 114 7.64 -10.40 7.75
N CYS A 115 6.67 -9.48 7.85
CA CYS A 115 5.72 -9.46 8.95
C CYS A 115 4.33 -8.98 8.55
N GLU A 116 3.36 -9.34 9.38
CA GLU A 116 1.98 -8.89 9.33
C GLU A 116 1.66 -8.08 10.59
N ILE A 117 0.96 -6.97 10.42
CA ILE A 117 0.38 -6.19 11.52
C ILE A 117 -1.14 -6.15 11.37
N ASP A 118 -1.83 -6.16 12.51
CA ASP A 118 -3.28 -5.99 12.56
C ASP A 118 -3.62 -4.52 12.27
N GLY A 119 -4.33 -4.25 11.18
CA GLY A 119 -4.76 -2.92 10.81
C GLY A 119 -5.96 -2.41 11.63
N THR A 120 -6.60 -3.26 12.44
CA THR A 120 -7.79 -2.88 13.22
C THR A 120 -7.44 -2.17 14.52
N ILE A 121 -6.21 -2.32 15.02
CA ILE A 121 -5.71 -1.67 16.24
C ILE A 121 -5.14 -0.26 15.97
N PRO A 122 -4.95 0.58 17.01
CA PRO A 122 -4.28 1.86 16.86
C PRO A 122 -2.86 1.72 16.32
N ALA A 123 -2.42 2.70 15.53
CA ALA A 123 -1.11 2.67 14.87
C ALA A 123 0.03 2.60 15.89
N GLU A 124 -0.07 3.31 17.00
CA GLU A 124 0.92 3.32 18.08
C GLU A 124 1.11 1.93 18.69
N SER A 125 0.01 1.17 18.84
CA SER A 125 0.05 -0.21 19.32
C SER A 125 0.75 -1.11 18.32
N ALA A 126 0.41 -1.02 17.02
CA ALA A 126 1.06 -1.82 15.98
C ALA A 126 2.57 -1.52 15.86
N LEU A 127 2.97 -0.26 16.00
CA LEU A 127 4.37 0.16 15.90
C LEU A 127 5.24 -0.35 17.06
N THR A 128 4.67 -0.48 18.25
CA THR A 128 5.36 -1.01 19.43
C THR A 128 5.91 -2.42 19.18
N ASP A 129 5.15 -3.24 18.47
CA ASP A 129 5.55 -4.61 18.11
C ASP A 129 6.41 -4.68 16.84
N LEU A 130 6.19 -3.76 15.90
CA LEU A 130 6.85 -3.77 14.59
C LEU A 130 8.32 -3.31 14.67
N ILE A 131 8.60 -2.22 15.39
CA ILE A 131 9.94 -1.60 15.43
C ILE A 131 11.02 -2.61 15.87
N PRO A 132 10.85 -3.39 16.96
CA PRO A 132 11.86 -4.37 17.37
C PRO A 132 12.14 -5.43 16.30
N ARG A 133 11.12 -5.88 15.57
CA ARG A 133 11.24 -6.88 14.50
C ARG A 133 12.05 -6.33 13.32
N MET A 134 11.80 -5.08 12.94
CA MET A 134 12.57 -4.38 11.91
C MET A 134 14.05 -4.28 12.31
N SER A 135 14.34 -3.84 13.54
CA SER A 135 15.72 -3.71 14.02
C SER A 135 16.47 -5.04 14.07
N ALA A 136 15.81 -6.14 14.45
CA ALA A 136 16.43 -7.46 14.46
C ALA A 136 16.80 -7.94 13.04
N ALA A 137 15.96 -7.65 12.04
CA ALA A 137 16.21 -8.01 10.65
C ALA A 137 17.40 -7.26 10.05
N THR A 138 17.56 -5.96 10.35
CA THR A 138 18.69 -5.15 9.87
C THR A 138 20.04 -5.58 10.48
N ASN A 139 20.03 -6.16 11.68
CA ASN A 139 21.26 -6.57 12.39
C ASN A 139 21.80 -7.95 11.96
N HIS A 140 21.02 -8.79 11.27
CA HIS A 140 21.46 -10.12 10.79
C HIS A 140 22.16 -10.08 9.41
N GLU A 141 22.20 -8.92 8.76
CA GLU A 141 22.81 -8.73 7.44
C GLU A 141 24.18 -7.98 7.51
N ASN A 142 24.67 -7.67 8.72
CA ASN A 142 26.01 -7.11 8.99
C ASN A 142 26.91 -8.13 9.67
#